data_AF-A0AAU7AKV9-F1
#
_entry.id   AF-A0AAU7AKV9-F1
#
_cell.length_a   1.000
_cell.length_b   1.000
_cell.length_c   1.000
_cell.angle_alpha   90.00
_cell.angle_beta   90.00
_cell.angle_gamma   90.00
#
_symmetry.space_group_name_H-M   'P 1'
#
loop_
_entity.id
_entity.type
_entity.pdbx_description
1 polymer ?
#
loop_
_entity_poly.entity_id
_entity_poly.type
_entity_poly.pdbx_seq_one_letter_code
_entity_poly.pdbx_strand_id
1 'polypeptide(L)'
;MKPLTCTGDTSVKTAVKTMSEKNFGSVVVINEQQLIIGVLTERDIMKKLVNQGKSAEETLVSEIMTTDVKVARETDDVLDWLRIMSNERFRRLPVVDAGGRVICVFTQGDFVSYTWPDLIFQAKELAKAGVMKNFGAWLIGGGLVLYSLLMIAAIAMVTTN
;
A
#
# COMPACT_ATOMS: atom_id res chain seq x y z
N MET A 1 6.73 4.88 -11.78
CA MET A 1 6.97 6.27 -11.32
C MET A 1 8.48 6.45 -11.18
N LYS A 2 9.08 7.54 -11.68
CA LYS A 2 10.54 7.74 -11.57
C LYS A 2 10.91 7.90 -10.08
N PRO A 3 11.95 7.20 -9.59
CA PRO A 3 12.32 7.27 -8.18
C PRO A 3 12.85 8.66 -7.84
N LEU A 4 12.58 9.13 -6.62
CA LEU A 4 13.25 10.32 -6.10
C LEU A 4 14.67 9.93 -5.69
N THR A 5 15.66 10.60 -6.26
CA THR A 5 17.08 10.34 -6.04
C THR A 5 17.84 11.58 -5.57
N CYS A 6 18.86 11.41 -4.75
CA CYS A 6 19.85 12.45 -4.43
C CYS A 6 21.24 11.82 -4.23
N THR A 7 22.25 12.67 -4.04
CA THR A 7 23.62 12.26 -3.72
C THR A 7 23.86 12.31 -2.21
N GLY A 8 24.91 11.66 -1.73
CA GLY A 8 25.22 11.57 -0.30
C GLY A 8 25.67 12.89 0.36
N ASP A 9 26.15 13.85 -0.43
CA ASP A 9 26.54 15.20 -0.05
C ASP A 9 25.35 16.20 -0.04
N THR A 10 24.15 15.76 -0.42
CA THR A 10 22.94 16.57 -0.27
C THR A 10 22.66 16.79 1.22
N SER A 11 22.30 18.01 1.63
CA SER A 11 21.87 18.27 3.01
C SER A 11 20.51 17.65 3.31
N VAL A 12 20.29 17.21 4.55
CA VAL A 12 19.03 16.59 4.96
C VAL A 12 17.85 17.54 4.75
N LYS A 13 18.02 18.85 4.99
CA LYS A 13 16.99 19.87 4.69
C LYS A 13 16.56 19.87 3.23
N THR A 14 17.52 19.80 2.31
CA THR A 14 17.23 19.79 0.87
C THR A 14 16.48 18.53 0.49
N ALA A 15 16.94 17.37 0.98
CA ALA A 15 16.27 16.09 0.75
C ALA A 15 14.82 16.09 1.29
N VAL A 16 14.61 16.55 2.53
CA VAL A 16 13.28 16.67 3.15
C VAL A 16 12.38 17.61 2.35
N LYS A 17 12.89 18.75 1.90
CA LYS A 17 12.13 19.69 1.08
C LYS A 17 11.64 19.02 -0.20
N THR A 18 12.53 18.35 -0.94
CA THR A 18 12.15 17.66 -2.18
C THR A 18 11.20 16.48 -1.93
N MET A 19 11.40 15.74 -0.84
CA MET A 19 10.49 14.68 -0.40
C MET A 19 9.08 15.23 -0.16
N SER A 20 8.97 16.34 0.57
CA SER A 20 7.68 17.00 0.87
C SER A 20 7.00 17.53 -0.40
N GLU A 21 7.72 18.30 -1.22
CA GLU A 21 7.16 18.89 -2.46
C GLU A 21 6.62 17.85 -3.43
N LYS A 22 7.25 16.67 -3.47
CA LYS A 22 6.88 15.59 -4.38
C LYS A 22 6.06 14.48 -3.73
N ASN A 23 5.70 14.62 -2.45
CA ASN A 23 4.96 13.62 -1.66
C ASN A 23 5.66 12.24 -1.60
N PHE A 24 6.98 12.20 -1.48
CA PHE A 24 7.76 10.98 -1.28
C PHE A 24 8.15 10.83 0.20
N GLY A 25 7.92 9.66 0.79
CA GLY A 25 8.40 9.36 2.15
C GLY A 25 9.80 8.70 2.21
N SER A 26 10.51 8.66 1.08
CA SER A 26 11.92 8.27 1.02
C SER A 26 12.61 8.82 -0.23
N VAL A 27 13.93 8.97 -0.15
CA VAL A 27 14.81 9.27 -1.28
C VAL A 27 15.90 8.21 -1.40
N VAL A 28 16.15 7.74 -2.62
CA VAL A 28 17.24 6.79 -2.91
C VAL A 28 18.53 7.59 -3.09
N VAL A 29 19.57 7.19 -2.39
CA VAL A 29 20.88 7.83 -2.46
C VAL A 29 21.73 7.09 -3.48
N ILE A 30 22.25 7.81 -4.46
CA ILE A 30 23.04 7.27 -5.56
C ILE A 30 24.43 7.90 -5.61
N ASN A 31 25.39 7.18 -6.18
CA ASN A 31 26.71 7.70 -6.51
C ASN A 31 26.74 8.33 -7.92
N GLU A 32 27.92 8.80 -8.33
CA GLU A 32 28.16 9.39 -9.66
C GLU A 32 27.82 8.41 -10.81
N GLN A 33 27.98 7.11 -10.59
CA GLN A 33 27.67 6.04 -11.53
C GLN A 33 26.17 5.62 -11.54
N GLN A 34 25.30 6.36 -10.84
CA GLN A 34 23.87 6.06 -10.69
C GLN A 34 23.56 4.74 -9.97
N LEU A 35 24.53 4.20 -9.22
CA LEU A 35 24.34 3.02 -8.39
C LEU A 35 23.82 3.41 -7.02
N ILE A 36 22.94 2.58 -6.46
CA ILE A 36 22.37 2.80 -5.12
C ILE A 36 23.46 2.60 -4.07
N ILE A 37 23.64 3.60 -3.22
CA ILE A 37 24.56 3.56 -2.07
C ILE A 37 23.84 3.73 -0.73
N GLY A 38 22.56 4.09 -0.75
CA GLY A 38 21.76 4.23 0.45
C GLY A 38 20.30 4.57 0.19
N VAL A 39 19.52 4.59 1.26
CA VAL A 39 18.16 5.13 1.27
C VAL A 39 17.96 5.99 2.50
N LEU A 40 17.34 7.16 2.32
CA LEU A 40 16.90 7.99 3.43
C LEU A 40 15.38 7.93 3.52
N THR A 41 14.86 7.59 4.68
CA THR A 41 13.43 7.51 4.95
C THR A 41 13.00 8.50 6.04
N GLU A 42 11.70 8.80 6.12
CA GLU A 42 11.11 9.55 7.26
C GLU A 42 11.55 8.96 8.62
N ARG A 43 11.66 7.64 8.72
CA ARG A 43 12.08 6.95 9.94
C ARG A 43 13.54 7.25 10.30
N ASP A 44 14.43 7.31 9.31
CA ASP A 44 15.82 7.68 9.52
C ASP A 44 15.93 9.12 10.03
N ILE A 45 15.17 10.03 9.43
CA ILE A 45 15.13 11.44 9.83
C ILE A 45 14.66 11.56 11.28
N MET A 46 13.58 10.87 11.65
CA MET A 46 13.09 10.88 13.03
C MET A 46 14.12 10.31 14.03
N LYS A 47 14.75 9.17 13.69
CA LYS A 47 15.63 8.45 14.62
C LYS A 47 17.06 9.00 14.71
N LYS A 48 17.62 9.45 13.60
CA LYS A 48 19.05 9.79 13.45
C LYS A 48 19.32 11.29 13.35
N LEU A 49 18.32 12.09 12.97
CA LEU A 49 18.42 13.54 12.95
C LEU A 49 17.71 14.16 14.16
N VAL A 50 16.37 14.03 14.21
CA VAL A 50 15.52 14.71 15.21
C VAL A 50 15.81 14.21 16.62
N ASN A 51 15.79 12.89 16.83
CA ASN A 51 16.06 12.30 18.15
C ASN A 51 17.51 12.53 18.64
N GLN A 52 18.44 12.88 17.74
CA GLN A 52 19.83 13.21 18.09
C GLN A 52 20.07 14.72 18.21
N GLY A 53 19.05 15.57 17.99
CA GLY A 53 19.19 17.02 18.04
C GLY A 53 20.10 17.61 16.96
N LYS A 54 20.26 16.93 15.83
CA LYS A 54 21.13 17.38 14.72
C LYS A 54 20.44 18.45 13.87
N SER A 55 21.23 19.38 13.33
CA SER A 55 20.78 20.39 12.37
C SER A 55 20.52 19.77 10.99
N ALA A 56 19.34 20.02 10.42
CA ALA A 56 18.99 19.54 9.08
C ALA A 56 19.78 20.27 7.98
N GLU A 57 20.19 21.52 8.23
CA GLU A 57 21.03 22.31 7.34
C GLU A 57 22.46 21.76 7.25
N GLU A 58 23.03 21.34 8.38
CA GLU A 58 24.45 20.96 8.49
C GLU A 58 24.68 19.46 8.29
N THR A 59 23.68 18.62 8.55
CA THR A 59 23.80 17.17 8.39
C THR A 59 23.61 16.78 6.93
N LEU A 60 24.52 15.95 6.42
CA LEU A 60 24.45 15.36 5.09
C LEU A 60 23.61 14.08 5.09
N VAL A 61 22.98 13.79 3.96
CA VAL A 61 22.19 12.57 3.77
C VAL A 61 23.03 11.31 4.03
N SER A 62 24.29 11.30 3.59
CA SER A 62 25.22 10.17 3.79
C SER A 62 25.48 9.83 5.26
N GLU A 63 25.34 10.77 6.18
CA GLU A 63 25.57 10.55 7.60
C GLU A 63 24.44 9.79 8.29
N ILE A 64 23.23 9.85 7.74
CA ILE A 64 22.03 9.29 8.38
C ILE A 64 21.25 8.32 7.50
N MET A 65 21.62 8.15 6.24
CA MET A 65 21.01 7.15 5.36
C MET A 65 21.20 5.73 5.90
N THR A 66 20.37 4.81 5.42
CA THR A 66 20.58 3.37 5.60
C THR A 66 21.40 2.86 4.42
N THR A 67 22.53 2.22 4.69
CA THR A 67 23.51 1.75 3.68
C THR A 67 23.28 0.29 3.25
N ASP A 68 22.80 -0.58 4.14
CA ASP A 68 22.36 -1.94 3.77
C ASP A 68 20.98 -1.86 3.10
N VAL A 69 20.97 -1.42 1.85
CA VAL A 69 19.75 -1.29 1.06
C VAL A 69 19.38 -2.64 0.47
N LYS A 70 18.25 -3.20 0.91
CA LYS A 70 17.63 -4.32 0.21
C LYS A 70 16.98 -3.81 -1.07
N VAL A 71 17.28 -4.47 -2.17
CA VAL A 71 16.77 -4.15 -3.51
C VAL A 71 16.20 -5.41 -4.15
N ALA A 72 15.26 -5.24 -5.07
CA ALA A 72 14.82 -6.30 -5.96
C ALA A 72 15.28 -6.04 -7.39
N ARG A 73 15.34 -7.08 -8.21
CA ARG A 73 15.59 -6.95 -9.65
C ARG A 73 14.28 -6.80 -10.39
N GLU A 74 14.33 -6.11 -11.52
CA GLU A 74 13.19 -5.97 -12.43
C GLU A 74 12.68 -7.31 -12.98
N THR A 75 13.53 -8.34 -12.98
CA THR A 75 13.23 -9.69 -13.44
C THR A 75 12.64 -10.61 -12.37
N ASP A 76 12.62 -10.18 -11.10
CA ASP A 76 12.11 -11.01 -10.01
C ASP A 76 10.57 -11.03 -10.02
N ASP A 77 9.99 -12.08 -9.46
CA ASP A 77 8.54 -12.15 -9.28
C ASP A 77 8.07 -11.14 -8.21
N VAL A 78 6.89 -10.55 -8.41
CA VAL A 78 6.31 -9.60 -7.45
C VAL A 78 6.11 -10.22 -6.06
N LEU A 79 5.88 -11.54 -5.97
CA LEU A 79 5.79 -12.24 -4.69
C LEU A 79 7.11 -12.20 -3.93
N ASP A 80 8.24 -12.26 -4.62
CA ASP A 80 9.55 -12.14 -3.98
C ASP A 80 9.79 -10.72 -3.49
N TRP A 81 9.33 -9.70 -4.23
CA TRP A 81 9.35 -8.31 -3.76
C TRP A 81 8.57 -8.16 -2.45
N LEU A 82 7.35 -8.71 -2.40
CA LEU A 82 6.49 -8.66 -1.21
C LEU A 82 7.09 -9.43 -0.04
N ARG A 83 7.74 -10.57 -0.28
CA ARG A 83 8.45 -11.34 0.75
C ARG A 83 9.59 -10.53 1.36
N ILE A 84 10.41 -9.88 0.54
CA ILE A 84 11.48 -9.00 1.01
C ILE A 84 10.88 -7.90 1.89
N MET A 85 9.87 -7.18 1.41
CA MET A 85 9.21 -6.10 2.16
C MET A 85 8.65 -6.58 3.51
N SER A 86 8.04 -7.76 3.53
CA SER A 86 7.46 -8.37 4.74
C SER A 86 8.53 -8.74 5.77
N ASN A 87 9.56 -9.47 5.34
CA ASN A 87 10.63 -9.95 6.22
C ASN A 87 11.42 -8.80 6.84
N GLU A 88 11.71 -7.78 6.04
CA GLU A 88 12.55 -6.64 6.40
C GLU A 88 11.75 -5.48 7.02
N ARG A 89 10.42 -5.62 7.13
CA ARG A 89 9.52 -4.65 7.77
C ARG A 89 9.60 -3.23 7.17
N PHE A 90 9.82 -3.13 5.87
CA PHE A 90 9.80 -1.86 5.14
C PHE A 90 8.69 -1.80 4.11
N ARG A 91 8.29 -0.58 3.74
CA ARG A 91 7.13 -0.32 2.89
C ARG A 91 7.49 0.18 1.48
N ARG A 92 8.79 0.29 1.20
CA ARG A 92 9.34 0.84 -0.04
C ARG A 92 10.55 -0.01 -0.43
N LEU A 93 10.56 -0.52 -1.65
CA LEU A 93 11.57 -1.42 -2.18
C LEU A 93 12.13 -0.83 -3.48
N PRO A 94 13.40 -0.40 -3.50
CA PRO A 94 14.06 -0.04 -4.74
C PRO A 94 14.16 -1.25 -5.68
N VAL A 95 13.82 -1.05 -6.94
CA VAL A 95 13.94 -2.04 -8.01
C VAL A 95 15.05 -1.60 -8.96
N VAL A 96 15.99 -2.50 -9.25
CA VAL A 96 17.18 -2.22 -10.05
C VAL A 96 17.23 -3.02 -11.35
N ASP A 97 17.97 -2.49 -12.33
CA ASP A 97 18.31 -3.19 -13.56
C ASP A 97 19.47 -4.18 -13.35
N ALA A 98 19.84 -4.91 -14.41
CA ALA A 98 20.97 -5.85 -14.38
C ALA A 98 22.32 -5.19 -14.01
N GLY A 99 22.46 -3.88 -14.22
CA GLY A 99 23.63 -3.08 -13.87
C GLY A 99 23.59 -2.48 -12.46
N GLY A 100 22.53 -2.72 -11.68
CA GLY A 100 22.37 -2.20 -10.32
C GLY A 100 21.87 -0.74 -10.25
N ARG A 101 21.41 -0.17 -11.37
CA ARG A 101 20.83 1.19 -11.38
C ARG A 101 19.37 1.14 -10.98
N VAL A 102 18.94 2.14 -10.21
CA VAL A 102 17.54 2.23 -9.78
C VAL A 102 16.61 2.56 -10.94
N ILE A 103 15.60 1.72 -11.16
CA ILE A 103 14.57 1.92 -12.18
C ILE A 103 13.34 2.58 -11.54
N CYS A 104 12.92 2.05 -10.39
CA CYS A 104 11.76 2.53 -9.66
C CYS A 104 11.86 2.19 -8.16
N VAL A 105 10.91 2.72 -7.39
CA VAL A 105 10.66 2.30 -6.01
C VAL A 105 9.25 1.75 -5.96
N PHE A 106 9.13 0.47 -5.63
CA PHE A 106 7.84 -0.19 -5.41
C PHE A 106 7.41 0.01 -3.96
N THR A 107 6.15 0.37 -3.73
CA THR A 107 5.61 0.61 -2.39
C THR A 107 4.45 -0.31 -2.05
N GLN A 108 4.17 -0.47 -0.76
CA GLN A 108 2.94 -1.16 -0.33
C GLN A 108 1.67 -0.46 -0.86
N GLY A 109 1.71 0.87 -0.99
CA GLY A 109 0.62 1.64 -1.58
C GLY A 109 0.41 1.32 -3.05
N ASP A 110 1.50 1.10 -3.80
CA ASP A 110 1.42 0.65 -5.20
C ASP A 110 0.77 -0.73 -5.28
N PHE A 111 1.21 -1.68 -4.44
CA PHE A 111 0.61 -3.01 -4.39
C PHE A 111 -0.90 -2.97 -4.12
N VAL A 112 -1.33 -2.20 -3.12
CA VAL A 112 -2.75 -2.01 -2.83
C VAL A 112 -3.46 -1.37 -4.03
N SER A 113 -2.89 -0.32 -4.63
CA SER A 113 -3.50 0.38 -5.77
C SER A 113 -3.68 -0.53 -6.98
N TYR A 114 -2.72 -1.43 -7.24
CA TYR A 114 -2.79 -2.39 -8.34
C TYR A 114 -3.77 -3.53 -8.07
N THR A 115 -3.85 -4.03 -6.84
CA THR A 115 -4.69 -5.19 -6.49
C THR A 115 -6.12 -4.82 -6.11
N TRP A 116 -6.38 -3.57 -5.71
CA TRP A 116 -7.68 -3.12 -5.22
C TRP A 116 -8.84 -3.36 -6.20
N PRO A 117 -8.72 -3.05 -7.51
CA PRO A 117 -9.81 -3.27 -8.46
C PRO A 117 -10.24 -4.73 -8.54
N ASP A 118 -9.28 -5.65 -8.65
CA ASP A 118 -9.54 -7.09 -8.74
C ASP A 118 -10.11 -7.65 -7.44
N LEU A 119 -9.57 -7.22 -6.30
CA LEU A 119 -10.06 -7.64 -4.98
C LEU A 119 -11.52 -7.22 -4.77
N ILE A 120 -11.87 -5.99 -5.12
CA ILE A 120 -13.25 -5.49 -5.02
C ILE A 120 -14.17 -6.20 -6.01
N PHE A 121 -13.68 -6.50 -7.22
CA PHE A 121 -14.45 -7.27 -8.19
C PHE A 121 -14.77 -8.67 -7.67
N GLN A 122 -13.78 -9.40 -7.17
CA GLN A 122 -13.98 -10.73 -6.57
C GLN A 122 -14.93 -10.68 -5.38
N ALA A 123 -14.77 -9.70 -4.49
CA ALA A 123 -15.67 -9.51 -3.34
C ALA A 123 -17.13 -9.28 -3.78
N LYS A 124 -17.35 -8.49 -4.85
CA LYS A 124 -18.69 -8.26 -5.42
C LYS A 124 -19.30 -9.54 -5.99
N GLU A 125 -18.53 -10.33 -6.72
CA GLU A 125 -19.03 -11.58 -7.32
C GLU A 125 -19.35 -12.62 -6.24
N LEU A 126 -18.51 -12.75 -5.21
CA LEU A 126 -18.80 -13.59 -4.05
C LEU A 126 -20.08 -13.14 -3.31
N ALA A 127 -20.28 -11.83 -3.14
CA ALA A 127 -21.48 -11.29 -2.52
C ALA A 127 -22.74 -11.59 -3.35
N LYS A 128 -22.71 -11.39 -4.68
CA LYS A 128 -23.82 -11.76 -5.57
C LYS A 128 -24.14 -13.25 -5.52
N ALA A 129 -23.13 -14.11 -5.54
CA ALA A 129 -23.31 -15.56 -5.45
C ALA A 129 -23.94 -15.96 -4.11
N GLY A 130 -23.52 -15.34 -3.00
CA GLY A 130 -24.14 -15.52 -1.68
C GLY A 130 -25.61 -15.09 -1.63
N VAL A 131 -25.93 -13.93 -2.22
CA VAL A 131 -27.32 -13.43 -2.31
C VAL A 131 -28.18 -14.37 -3.16
N MET A 132 -27.70 -14.75 -4.35
CA MET A 132 -28.40 -15.70 -5.25
C MET A 132 -28.64 -17.04 -4.56
N LYS A 133 -27.65 -17.58 -3.84
CA LYS A 133 -27.78 -18.86 -3.14
C LYS A 133 -28.86 -18.82 -2.05
N ASN A 134 -28.98 -17.70 -1.34
CA ASN A 134 -29.97 -17.55 -0.27
C ASN A 134 -31.34 -17.04 -0.76
N PHE A 135 -31.46 -16.67 -2.05
CA PHE A 135 -32.68 -16.13 -2.63
C PHE A 135 -33.88 -17.08 -2.53
N GLY A 136 -33.67 -18.38 -2.74
CA GLY A 136 -34.71 -19.39 -2.57
C GLY A 136 -35.24 -19.47 -1.14
N ALA A 137 -34.35 -19.46 -0.14
CA ALA A 137 -34.74 -19.46 1.27
C ALA A 137 -35.48 -18.17 1.67
N TRP A 138 -35.06 -17.03 1.12
CA TRP A 138 -35.73 -15.74 1.32
C TRP A 138 -37.11 -15.68 0.65
N LEU A 139 -37.26 -16.25 -0.54
CA LEU A 139 -38.56 -16.37 -1.21
C LEU A 139 -39.52 -17.25 -0.40
N ILE A 140 -39.03 -18.39 0.12
CA ILE A 140 -39.83 -19.30 0.94
C ILE A 140 -40.25 -18.60 2.25
N GLY A 141 -39.30 -17.99 2.97
CA GLY A 141 -39.58 -17.27 4.21
C GLY A 141 -40.51 -16.07 4.01
N GLY A 142 -40.25 -15.26 2.98
CA GLY A 142 -41.09 -14.12 2.61
C GLY A 142 -42.50 -14.54 2.21
N GLY A 143 -42.63 -15.64 1.44
CA GLY A 143 -43.93 -16.22 1.09
C GLY A 143 -44.72 -16.71 2.30
N LEU A 144 -44.06 -17.37 3.26
CA LEU A 144 -44.66 -17.81 4.53
C LEU A 144 -45.20 -16.64 5.36
N VAL A 145 -44.40 -15.57 5.50
CA VAL A 145 -44.82 -14.36 6.23
C VAL A 145 -45.99 -13.68 5.53
N LEU A 146 -45.94 -13.53 4.20
CA LEU A 146 -47.01 -12.92 3.42
C LEU A 146 -48.32 -13.71 3.54
N TYR A 147 -48.25 -15.04 3.41
CA TYR A 147 -49.41 -15.92 3.58
C TYR A 147 -50.03 -15.77 4.97
N SER A 148 -49.21 -15.73 6.01
CA SER A 148 -49.66 -15.57 7.40
C SER A 148 -50.40 -14.25 7.61
N LEU A 149 -49.89 -13.15 7.07
CA LEU A 149 -50.53 -11.84 7.14
C LEU A 149 -51.86 -11.80 6.39
N LEU A 150 -51.92 -12.40 5.19
CA LEU A 150 -53.16 -12.50 4.41
C LEU A 150 -54.23 -13.31 5.15
N MET A 151 -53.84 -14.42 5.78
CA MET A 151 -54.77 -15.23 6.57
C MET A 151 -55.32 -14.47 7.78
N ILE A 152 -54.48 -13.72 8.50
CA ILE A 152 -54.93 -12.89 9.62
C ILE A 152 -55.93 -11.83 9.15
N ALA A 153 -55.64 -11.16 8.02
CA ALA A 153 -56.53 -10.15 7.45
C ALA A 153 -57.88 -10.75 6.99
N ALA A 154 -57.85 -11.92 6.34
CA ALA A 154 -59.06 -12.61 5.91
C ALA A 154 -59.94 -13.03 7.10
N ILE A 155 -59.33 -13.57 8.16
CA ILE A 155 -60.05 -13.91 9.39
C ILE A 155 -60.67 -12.65 10.00
N ALA A 156 -59.92 -11.56 10.12
CA ALA A 156 -60.44 -10.30 10.63
C ALA A 156 -61.67 -9.84 9.83
N MET A 157 -61.61 -9.84 8.49
CA MET A 157 -62.74 -9.46 7.64
C MET A 157 -63.98 -10.34 7.86
N VAL A 158 -63.82 -11.67 7.97
CA VAL A 158 -64.94 -12.59 8.22
C VAL A 158 -65.56 -12.38 9.60
N THR A 159 -64.76 -12.02 10.61
CA THR A 159 -65.26 -11.84 12.00
C THR A 159 -65.96 -10.50 12.22
N THR A 160 -65.85 -9.56 11.29
CA THR A 160 -66.44 -8.20 11.40
C THR A 160 -67.75 -8.04 10.61
N ASN A 161 -68.20 -9.11 9.92
CA ASN A 161 -69.43 -9.19 9.13
C ASN A 161 -70.44 -10.12 9.80
#